data_AF-A0A8T4VUK1-F1
#
_entry.id   AF-A0A8T4VUK1-F1
#
_cell.length_a   1.000
_cell.length_b   1.000
_cell.length_c   1.000
_cell.angle_alpha   90.00
_cell.angle_beta   90.00
_cell.angle_gamma   90.00
#
_symmetry.space_group_name_H-M   'P 1'
#
loop_
_entity.id
_entity.type
_entity.pdbx_description
1 polymer ?
#
loop_
_entity_poly.entity_id
_entity_poly.type
_entity_poly.pdbx_seq_one_letter_code
_entity_poly.pdbx_strand_id
1 'polypeptide(L)'
;MKGRVLVLVLLLLMLSLPSPGGAQPKSELEAGVCMACFYDAGSHAAMDDLVSSLTAQYAFLDAQLYNASERNSQAYNVLYELSTSYNVTAGLPAVFMGNSHYHLNASLAGYNATVERLAADVQTYASLGGVACPIAMDGRARFPRPVCVLGFYNQSDSGLDPVERALQDNVSYVHLTRINVSSQRMRFTEICRRLNVTLTVPAVVIGSQGFSLDDTSLDTVVSAAERYEKTGVACPSTGNESICVVFFYSPTCAHCMDAKDELEDLEARYPLDVTMYVELANPDLLSRYYAGANVSLRERGSFAVFVGDRHYGHLDELDELDAYIQAHVDTGLPCPEPAEESTAEADVRELTVLTVIAGGLVDGVNLP
;
A
#
# COMPACT_ATOMS: atom_id res chain seq x y z
N MET A 1 -52.21 -62.00 15.52
CA MET A 1 -50.85 -61.49 15.18
C MET A 1 -51.03 -60.09 14.63
N LYS A 2 -50.68 -59.06 15.42
CA LYS A 2 -49.55 -58.12 15.18
C LYS A 2 -49.57 -57.57 13.74
N GLY A 3 -49.69 -56.28 13.43
CA GLY A 3 -49.72 -55.05 14.21
C GLY A 3 -49.95 -53.88 13.25
N ARG A 4 -50.53 -52.79 13.76
CA ARG A 4 -50.74 -51.51 13.06
C ARG A 4 -49.42 -50.77 12.86
N VAL A 5 -49.23 -50.08 11.73
CA VAL A 5 -48.45 -48.83 11.70
C VAL A 5 -49.19 -47.80 10.84
N LEU A 6 -49.63 -46.77 11.57
CA LEU A 6 -50.13 -45.46 11.15
C LEU A 6 -48.96 -44.48 11.30
N VAL A 7 -49.09 -43.28 10.69
CA VAL A 7 -48.35 -42.03 10.98
C VAL A 7 -46.85 -41.97 10.58
N LEU A 8 -46.25 -40.82 10.22
CA LEU A 8 -46.57 -39.42 10.48
C LEU A 8 -45.86 -38.54 9.42
N VAL A 9 -46.53 -37.47 8.99
CA VAL A 9 -45.95 -36.30 8.32
C VAL A 9 -44.91 -35.67 9.25
N LEU A 10 -43.69 -35.40 8.75
CA LEU A 10 -42.75 -34.50 9.42
C LEU A 10 -42.41 -33.33 8.48
N LEU A 11 -43.17 -32.25 8.66
CA LEU A 11 -42.83 -30.92 8.19
C LEU A 11 -41.64 -30.41 9.02
N LEU A 12 -40.47 -30.24 8.40
CA LEU A 12 -39.33 -29.57 9.02
C LEU A 12 -39.48 -28.06 8.81
N LEU A 13 -40.10 -27.42 9.80
CA LEU A 13 -39.97 -25.99 10.09
C LEU A 13 -38.56 -25.75 10.63
N MET A 14 -37.65 -25.27 9.79
CA MET A 14 -36.44 -24.62 10.26
C MET A 14 -36.71 -23.14 10.43
N LEU A 15 -36.85 -22.75 11.69
CA LEU A 15 -36.81 -21.37 12.18
C LEU A 15 -35.43 -20.79 11.87
N SER A 16 -35.34 -19.84 10.95
CA SER A 16 -34.18 -18.97 10.81
C SER A 16 -34.20 -17.94 11.94
N LEU A 17 -33.35 -18.14 12.94
CA LEU A 17 -33.01 -17.10 13.91
C LEU A 17 -32.19 -16.00 13.21
N PRO A 18 -32.41 -14.71 13.51
CA PRO A 18 -31.53 -13.64 13.04
C PRO A 18 -30.17 -13.77 13.72
N SER A 19 -29.12 -13.93 12.92
CA SER A 19 -27.73 -13.86 13.38
C SER A 19 -27.39 -12.41 13.79
N PRO A 20 -26.67 -12.17 14.90
CA PRO A 20 -26.19 -10.84 15.24
C PRO A 20 -25.23 -10.37 14.14
N GLY A 21 -25.51 -9.19 13.57
CA GLY A 21 -24.86 -8.66 12.39
C GLY A 21 -23.36 -8.42 12.60
N GLY A 22 -22.54 -9.38 12.17
CA GLY A 22 -21.26 -9.07 11.56
C GLY A 22 -21.55 -8.70 10.11
N ALA A 23 -21.25 -7.45 9.73
CA ALA A 23 -21.33 -7.03 8.34
C ALA A 23 -20.48 -7.99 7.51
N GLN A 24 -21.11 -8.77 6.62
CA GLN A 24 -20.38 -9.47 5.58
C GLN A 24 -19.67 -8.40 4.73
N PRO A 25 -18.36 -8.56 4.43
CA PRO A 25 -17.68 -7.63 3.56
C PRO A 25 -18.38 -7.62 2.21
N LYS A 26 -18.97 -6.47 1.86
CA LYS A 26 -19.44 -6.23 0.49
C LYS A 26 -18.22 -6.35 -0.43
N SER A 27 -18.45 -6.91 -1.62
CA SER A 27 -17.46 -6.96 -2.70
C SER A 27 -16.72 -5.61 -2.82
N GLU A 28 -15.38 -5.61 -2.87
CA GLU A 28 -14.52 -4.41 -2.95
C GLU A 28 -14.87 -3.47 -4.13
N LEU A 29 -15.66 -3.95 -5.10
CA LEU A 29 -16.12 -3.15 -6.24
C LEU A 29 -17.49 -2.47 -6.06
N GLU A 30 -18.22 -2.74 -4.97
CA GLU A 30 -19.57 -2.18 -4.73
C GLU A 30 -19.60 -0.98 -3.77
N ALA A 31 -18.50 -0.69 -3.06
CA ALA A 31 -18.37 0.52 -2.25
C ALA A 31 -17.79 1.66 -3.11
N GLY A 32 -18.60 2.67 -3.39
CA GLY A 32 -18.22 3.78 -4.27
C GLY A 32 -17.07 4.61 -3.71
N VAL A 33 -17.06 4.91 -2.41
CA VAL A 33 -16.00 5.74 -1.80
C VAL A 33 -15.65 5.11 -0.46
N CYS A 34 -14.38 4.83 -0.21
CA CYS A 34 -13.93 4.29 1.07
C CYS A 34 -12.96 5.24 1.79
N MET A 35 -13.12 5.35 3.11
CA MET A 35 -12.23 6.15 3.97
C MET A 35 -11.85 5.40 5.25
N ALA A 36 -10.64 5.67 5.73
CA ALA A 36 -10.13 5.15 7.01
C ALA A 36 -10.14 6.26 8.05
N CYS A 37 -10.82 6.02 9.17
CA CYS A 37 -11.06 6.97 10.26
C CYS A 37 -10.37 6.48 11.53
N PHE A 38 -9.33 7.19 11.96
CA PHE A 38 -8.56 6.88 13.16
C PHE A 38 -9.00 7.75 14.34
N TYR A 39 -9.15 7.12 15.49
CA TYR A 39 -9.57 7.78 16.73
C TYR A 39 -8.82 7.22 17.95
N ASP A 40 -8.84 8.02 19.02
CA ASP A 40 -8.46 7.59 20.37
C ASP A 40 -9.69 7.53 21.29
N ALA A 41 -9.51 7.08 22.53
CA ALA A 41 -10.57 7.02 23.52
C ALA A 41 -11.27 8.37 23.76
N GLY A 42 -10.57 9.50 23.60
CA GLY A 42 -11.13 10.84 23.79
C GLY A 42 -11.96 11.34 22.62
N SER A 43 -11.68 10.86 21.41
CA SER A 43 -12.32 11.30 20.16
C SER A 43 -13.32 10.29 19.59
N HIS A 44 -13.43 9.08 20.17
CA HIS A 44 -14.27 7.99 19.68
C HIS A 44 -15.73 8.43 19.43
N ALA A 45 -16.40 9.04 20.41
CA ALA A 45 -17.80 9.43 20.28
C ALA A 45 -18.02 10.46 19.16
N ALA A 46 -17.14 11.46 19.06
CA ALA A 46 -17.23 12.47 18.01
C ALA A 46 -16.97 11.89 16.61
N MET A 47 -16.07 10.89 16.51
CA MET A 47 -15.81 10.20 15.25
C MET A 47 -17.00 9.31 14.84
N ASP A 48 -17.60 8.60 15.79
CA ASP A 48 -18.79 7.76 15.55
C ASP A 48 -19.99 8.60 15.08
N ASP A 49 -20.22 9.75 15.70
CA ASP A 49 -21.26 10.71 15.28
C ASP A 49 -21.01 11.23 13.86
N LEU A 50 -19.76 11.61 13.55
CA LEU A 50 -19.38 12.08 12.22
C LEU A 50 -19.56 11.00 11.15
N VAL A 51 -19.05 9.79 11.40
CA VAL A 51 -19.15 8.65 10.48
C VAL A 51 -20.62 8.28 10.27
N SER A 52 -21.42 8.25 11.33
CA SER A 52 -22.86 7.99 11.25
C SER A 52 -23.59 9.05 10.41
N SER A 53 -23.28 10.34 10.60
CA SER A 53 -23.85 11.42 9.79
C SER A 53 -23.47 11.31 8.31
N LEU A 54 -22.19 11.05 8.01
CA LEU A 54 -21.70 10.96 6.64
C LEU A 54 -22.27 9.74 5.91
N THR A 55 -22.30 8.57 6.56
CA THR A 55 -22.84 7.33 5.96
C THR A 55 -24.37 7.37 5.82
N ALA A 56 -25.08 8.10 6.69
CA ALA A 56 -26.51 8.37 6.50
C ALA A 56 -26.76 9.31 5.31
N GLN A 57 -25.87 10.27 5.07
CA GLN A 57 -25.98 11.21 3.95
C GLN A 57 -25.54 10.59 2.61
N TYR A 58 -24.53 9.72 2.64
CA TYR A 58 -23.89 9.16 1.46
C TYR A 58 -23.92 7.63 1.50
N ALA A 59 -24.97 7.03 0.92
CA ALA A 59 -25.18 5.57 0.95
C ALA A 59 -24.08 4.75 0.24
N PHE A 60 -23.24 5.40 -0.58
CA PHE A 60 -22.10 4.80 -1.28
C PHE A 60 -20.77 4.91 -0.50
N LEU A 61 -20.77 5.60 0.65
CA LEU A 61 -19.59 5.78 1.50
C LEU A 61 -19.41 4.58 2.42
N ASP A 62 -18.23 3.97 2.36
CA ASP A 62 -17.72 3.03 3.35
C ASP A 62 -16.72 3.75 4.26
N ALA A 63 -16.93 3.67 5.56
CA ALA A 63 -16.17 4.39 6.56
C ALA A 63 -15.66 3.42 7.61
N GLN A 64 -14.36 3.17 7.62
CA GLN A 64 -13.74 2.17 8.47
C GLN A 64 -13.11 2.82 9.69
N LEU A 65 -13.52 2.38 10.89
CA LEU A 65 -13.10 2.94 12.17
C LEU A 65 -11.92 2.15 12.74
N TYR A 66 -10.85 2.85 13.09
CA TYR A 66 -9.62 2.28 13.64
C TYR A 66 -9.27 2.93 14.99
N ASN A 67 -9.28 2.12 16.05
CA ASN A 67 -8.87 2.55 17.38
C ASN A 67 -7.34 2.56 17.48
N ALA A 68 -6.74 3.76 17.48
CA ALA A 68 -5.30 3.97 17.61
C ALA A 68 -4.90 4.48 19.01
N SER A 69 -5.71 4.19 20.04
CA SER A 69 -5.42 4.60 21.43
C SER A 69 -4.17 3.95 22.01
N GLU A 70 -3.88 2.71 21.60
CA GLU A 70 -2.74 1.94 22.09
C GLU A 70 -1.54 2.12 21.17
N ARG A 71 -0.43 2.62 21.71
CA ARG A 71 0.85 2.68 21.00
C ARG A 71 1.26 1.28 20.55
N ASN A 72 1.82 1.19 19.34
CA ASN A 72 2.26 -0.04 18.70
C ASN A 72 1.14 -1.05 18.38
N SER A 73 -0.14 -0.70 18.58
CA SER A 73 -1.24 -1.48 18.01
C SER A 73 -1.17 -1.46 16.48
N GLN A 74 -1.78 -2.44 15.83
CA GLN A 74 -1.84 -2.50 14.36
C GLN A 74 -2.43 -1.19 13.78
N ALA A 75 -3.53 -0.69 14.36
CA ALA A 75 -4.14 0.57 13.94
C ALA A 75 -3.21 1.78 14.13
N TYR A 76 -2.47 1.85 15.24
CA TYR A 76 -1.49 2.92 15.47
C TYR A 76 -0.34 2.88 14.45
N ASN A 77 0.16 1.68 14.12
CA ASN A 77 1.24 1.53 13.14
C ASN A 77 0.78 1.94 11.75
N VAL A 78 -0.43 1.55 11.34
CA VAL A 78 -1.00 1.95 10.04
C VAL A 78 -1.29 3.45 9.99
N LEU A 79 -1.73 4.07 11.09
CA LEU A 79 -1.84 5.53 11.19
C LEU A 79 -0.49 6.20 10.95
N TYR A 80 0.58 5.68 11.56
CA TYR A 80 1.92 6.25 11.42
C TYR A 80 2.46 6.08 10.00
N GLU A 81 2.27 4.89 9.40
CA GLU A 81 2.60 4.61 8.00
C GLU A 81 1.89 5.58 7.05
N LEU A 82 0.56 5.69 7.14
CA LEU A 82 -0.23 6.63 6.34
C LEU A 82 0.22 8.07 6.59
N SER A 83 0.41 8.48 7.83
CA SER A 83 0.84 9.86 8.12
C SER A 83 2.19 10.17 7.48
N THR A 84 3.11 9.21 7.51
CA THR A 84 4.43 9.35 6.88
C THR A 84 4.32 9.43 5.36
N SER A 85 3.56 8.53 4.73
CA SER A 85 3.41 8.53 3.26
C SER A 85 2.69 9.77 2.72
N TYR A 86 1.81 10.41 3.51
CA TYR A 86 1.19 11.68 3.15
C TYR A 86 2.05 12.90 3.53
N ASN A 87 3.23 12.69 4.12
CA ASN A 87 4.10 13.71 4.67
C ASN A 87 3.37 14.65 5.65
N VAL A 88 2.59 14.07 6.56
CA VAL A 88 1.85 14.78 7.61
C VAL A 88 2.24 14.26 8.99
N THR A 89 2.07 15.11 10.00
CA THR A 89 2.25 14.66 11.39
C THR A 89 1.11 13.74 11.79
N ALA A 90 1.45 12.55 12.30
CA ALA A 90 0.47 11.63 12.87
C ALA A 90 -0.29 12.30 14.01
N GLY A 91 -1.60 12.45 13.85
CA GLY A 91 -2.48 13.11 14.79
C GLY A 91 -3.83 12.40 14.88
N LEU A 92 -4.45 12.44 16.04
CA LEU A 92 -5.78 11.90 16.27
C LEU A 92 -6.74 13.02 16.68
N PRO A 93 -8.00 12.97 16.22
CA PRO A 93 -8.54 12.03 15.23
C PRO A 93 -8.15 12.41 13.79
N ALA A 94 -8.00 11.42 12.91
CA ALA A 94 -7.63 11.61 11.51
C ALA A 94 -8.49 10.80 10.55
N VAL A 95 -8.67 11.31 9.32
CA VAL A 95 -9.36 10.61 8.22
C VAL A 95 -8.48 10.62 6.99
N PHE A 96 -8.34 9.47 6.35
CA PHE A 96 -7.67 9.28 5.07
C PHE A 96 -8.69 8.82 4.03
N MET A 97 -8.63 9.37 2.82
CA MET A 97 -9.51 9.03 1.70
C MET A 97 -8.81 9.39 0.39
N GLY A 98 -8.50 8.40 -0.44
CA GLY A 98 -7.65 8.62 -1.61
C GLY A 98 -6.34 9.31 -1.23
N ASN A 99 -5.88 10.28 -2.01
CA ASN A 99 -4.70 11.10 -1.70
C ASN A 99 -5.02 12.28 -0.76
N SER A 100 -6.18 12.27 -0.10
CA SER A 100 -6.60 13.31 0.83
C SER A 100 -6.52 12.85 2.29
N HIS A 101 -6.08 13.76 3.16
CA HIS A 101 -5.98 13.56 4.60
C HIS A 101 -6.64 14.72 5.35
N TYR A 102 -7.26 14.40 6.49
CA TYR A 102 -7.99 15.34 7.34
C TYR A 102 -7.66 15.10 8.81
N HIS A 103 -7.21 16.16 9.50
CA HIS A 103 -7.08 16.16 10.95
C HIS A 103 -8.32 16.82 11.57
N LEU A 104 -9.07 16.07 12.38
CA LEU A 104 -10.41 16.42 12.85
C LEU A 104 -10.46 16.80 14.34
N ASN A 105 -9.53 17.65 14.76
CA ASN A 105 -9.50 18.10 16.15
C ASN A 105 -10.53 19.21 16.38
N ALA A 106 -11.60 18.91 17.13
CA ALA A 106 -12.69 19.83 17.46
C ALA A 106 -12.24 21.09 18.24
N SER A 107 -11.06 21.06 18.85
CA SER A 107 -10.49 22.21 19.56
C SER A 107 -9.77 23.19 18.63
N LEU A 108 -9.51 22.82 17.37
CA LEU A 108 -8.83 23.68 16.42
C LEU A 108 -9.81 24.66 15.75
N ALA A 109 -9.35 25.90 15.58
CA ALA A 109 -10.03 26.86 14.73
C ALA A 109 -10.09 26.30 13.29
N GLY A 110 -11.30 26.11 12.76
CA GLY A 110 -11.51 25.56 11.43
C GLY A 110 -12.03 24.12 11.38
N TYR A 111 -12.33 23.47 12.52
CA TYR A 111 -12.94 22.13 12.56
C TYR A 111 -14.14 21.99 11.60
N ASN A 112 -15.12 22.90 11.67
CA ASN A 112 -16.30 22.85 10.80
C ASN A 112 -15.94 22.95 9.31
N ALA A 113 -15.00 23.81 8.94
CA ALA A 113 -14.54 23.94 7.57
C ALA A 113 -13.81 22.68 7.07
N THR A 114 -13.08 21.98 7.95
CA THR A 114 -12.47 20.69 7.63
C THR A 114 -13.51 19.60 7.43
N VAL A 115 -14.57 19.57 8.26
CA VAL A 115 -15.70 18.63 8.10
C VAL A 115 -16.47 18.91 6.81
N GLU A 116 -16.76 20.17 6.48
CA GLU A 116 -17.42 20.56 5.23
C GLU A 116 -16.58 20.16 4.01
N ARG A 117 -15.27 20.36 4.06
CA ARG A 117 -14.34 19.94 3.00
C ARG A 117 -14.31 18.43 2.83
N LEU A 118 -14.25 17.66 3.94
CA LEU A 118 -14.34 16.20 3.89
C LEU A 118 -15.63 15.75 3.19
N ALA A 119 -16.78 16.34 3.56
CA ALA A 119 -18.06 16.01 2.95
C ALA A 119 -18.13 16.37 1.45
N ALA A 120 -17.54 17.50 1.04
CA ALA A 120 -17.43 17.88 -0.37
C ALA A 120 -16.53 16.93 -1.16
N ASP A 121 -15.43 16.48 -0.55
CA ASP A 121 -14.52 15.52 -1.16
C ASP A 121 -15.15 14.14 -1.34
N VAL A 122 -15.99 13.68 -0.40
CA VAL A 122 -16.75 12.43 -0.57
C VAL A 122 -17.56 12.45 -1.87
N GLN A 123 -18.23 13.57 -2.17
CA GLN A 123 -18.96 13.73 -3.44
C GLN A 123 -18.01 13.80 -4.65
N THR A 124 -16.87 14.49 -4.50
CA THR A 124 -15.85 14.58 -5.54
C THR A 124 -15.35 13.19 -5.92
N TYR A 125 -14.95 12.36 -4.95
CA TYR A 125 -14.51 10.99 -5.20
C TYR A 125 -15.59 10.14 -5.88
N ALA A 126 -16.85 10.27 -5.47
CA ALA A 126 -17.95 9.57 -6.13
C ALA A 126 -18.08 9.99 -7.61
N SER A 127 -17.92 11.28 -7.92
CA SER A 127 -17.96 11.78 -9.30
C SER A 127 -16.79 11.30 -10.16
N LEU A 128 -15.66 10.95 -9.53
CA LEU A 128 -14.49 10.37 -10.19
C LEU A 128 -14.60 8.86 -10.44
N GLY A 129 -15.77 8.26 -10.14
CA GLY A 129 -15.98 6.82 -10.24
C GLY A 129 -15.60 6.05 -8.98
N GLY A 130 -15.24 6.76 -7.91
CA GLY A 130 -14.99 6.21 -6.60
C GLY A 130 -13.54 6.19 -6.15
N VAL A 131 -13.30 5.66 -4.95
CA VAL A 131 -11.96 5.44 -4.42
C VAL A 131 -11.92 4.23 -3.48
N ALA A 132 -10.90 3.40 -3.66
CA ALA A 132 -10.67 2.23 -2.82
C ALA A 132 -10.27 2.62 -1.40
N CYS A 133 -10.37 1.67 -0.47
CA CYS A 133 -9.99 1.90 0.91
C CYS A 133 -8.51 2.27 1.04
N PRO A 134 -8.17 3.27 1.88
CA PRO A 134 -6.78 3.61 2.20
C PRO A 134 -5.97 2.44 2.75
N ILE A 135 -6.65 1.45 3.32
CA ILE A 135 -6.05 0.27 3.95
C ILE A 135 -6.64 -0.96 3.28
N ALA A 136 -5.76 -1.85 2.82
CA ALA A 136 -6.12 -3.13 2.23
C ALA A 136 -6.62 -4.12 3.28
N MET A 137 -7.26 -5.21 2.85
CA MET A 137 -7.72 -6.28 3.76
C MET A 137 -6.57 -6.96 4.54
N ASP A 138 -5.35 -6.93 4.00
CA ASP A 138 -4.14 -7.43 4.66
C ASP A 138 -3.52 -6.42 5.65
N GLY A 139 -4.13 -5.24 5.80
CA GLY A 139 -3.70 -4.18 6.72
C GLY A 139 -2.67 -3.21 6.15
N ARG A 140 -2.24 -3.37 4.89
CA ARG A 140 -1.28 -2.46 4.25
C ARG A 140 -1.92 -1.15 3.82
N ALA A 141 -1.18 -0.05 3.91
CA ALA A 141 -1.59 1.20 3.27
C ALA A 141 -1.60 1.04 1.73
N ARG A 142 -2.65 1.55 1.08
CA ARG A 142 -2.79 1.63 -0.39
C ARG A 142 -2.60 3.04 -0.91
N PHE A 143 -2.56 4.03 -0.02
CA PHE A 143 -2.54 5.45 -0.35
C PHE A 143 -1.50 6.19 0.52
N PRO A 144 -0.99 7.35 0.06
CA PRO A 144 -1.34 8.01 -1.19
C PRO A 144 -0.77 7.25 -2.39
N ARG A 145 -1.44 7.39 -3.54
CA ARG A 145 -1.03 6.78 -4.81
C ARG A 145 -0.50 7.85 -5.73
N PRO A 146 0.69 7.67 -6.33
CA PRO A 146 1.21 8.66 -7.25
C PRO A 146 0.35 8.76 -8.51
N VAL A 147 0.36 9.94 -9.11
CA VAL A 147 0.01 10.16 -10.50
C VAL A 147 1.23 9.74 -11.32
N CYS A 148 1.18 8.53 -11.86
CA CYS A 148 2.29 7.97 -12.60
C CYS A 148 2.34 8.53 -14.02
N VAL A 149 3.49 9.07 -14.40
CA VAL A 149 3.74 9.76 -15.67
C VAL A 149 4.92 9.08 -16.35
N LEU A 150 4.71 8.52 -17.54
CA LEU A 150 5.80 7.98 -18.36
C LEU A 150 6.28 9.05 -19.32
N GLY A 151 7.51 9.54 -19.14
CA GLY A 151 8.16 10.47 -20.05
C GLY A 151 9.09 9.74 -21.03
N PHE A 152 8.85 9.89 -22.31
CA PHE A 152 9.65 9.28 -23.37
C PHE A 152 10.57 10.31 -24.00
N TYR A 153 11.85 9.96 -24.14
CA TYR A 153 12.88 10.78 -24.76
C TYR A 153 13.77 9.93 -25.68
N ASN A 154 14.64 10.55 -26.48
CA ASN A 154 15.50 9.82 -27.42
C ASN A 154 17.00 9.96 -27.09
N GLN A 155 17.58 11.14 -27.33
CA GLN A 155 19.02 11.37 -27.13
C GLN A 155 19.32 12.17 -25.86
N SER A 156 18.48 13.14 -25.52
CA SER A 156 18.56 13.90 -24.28
C SER A 156 17.19 13.88 -23.61
N ASP A 157 17.21 13.64 -22.31
CA ASP A 157 16.06 13.70 -21.41
C ASP A 157 15.66 15.12 -21.03
N SER A 158 16.51 16.12 -21.28
CA SER A 158 16.27 17.54 -20.96
C SER A 158 14.97 18.12 -21.51
N GLY A 159 14.42 17.52 -22.58
CA GLY A 159 13.10 17.88 -23.09
C GLY A 159 11.95 17.60 -22.12
N LEU A 160 12.16 16.74 -21.12
CA LEU A 160 11.18 16.40 -20.09
C LEU A 160 11.28 17.30 -18.84
N ASP A 161 12.39 18.01 -18.64
CA ASP A 161 12.61 18.83 -17.43
C ASP A 161 11.53 19.91 -17.20
N PRO A 162 11.03 20.62 -18.24
CA PRO A 162 9.94 21.58 -18.03
C PRO A 162 8.65 20.90 -17.58
N VAL A 163 8.38 19.69 -18.07
CA VAL A 163 7.19 18.92 -17.71
C VAL A 163 7.29 18.40 -16.28
N GLU A 164 8.42 17.80 -15.92
CA GLU A 164 8.65 17.30 -14.56
C GLU A 164 8.48 18.41 -13.53
N ARG A 165 9.12 19.57 -13.75
CA ARG A 165 9.00 20.73 -12.85
C ARG A 165 7.54 21.21 -12.76
N ALA A 166 6.87 21.39 -13.90
CA ALA A 166 5.48 21.84 -13.91
C ALA A 166 4.55 20.85 -13.17
N LEU A 167 4.79 19.56 -13.30
CA LEU A 167 4.02 18.54 -12.58
C LEU A 167 4.30 18.56 -11.08
N GLN A 168 5.57 18.63 -10.66
CA GLN A 168 5.97 18.69 -9.26
C GLN A 168 5.45 19.96 -8.56
N ASP A 169 5.37 21.08 -9.28
CA ASP A 169 4.85 22.35 -8.75
C ASP A 169 3.32 22.35 -8.56
N ASN A 170 2.57 21.49 -9.27
CA ASN A 170 1.11 21.55 -9.32
C ASN A 170 0.40 20.27 -8.84
N VAL A 171 1.09 19.13 -8.75
CA VAL A 171 0.49 17.83 -8.39
C VAL A 171 1.21 17.24 -7.18
N SER A 172 0.46 17.08 -6.08
CA SER A 172 1.01 16.71 -4.77
C SER A 172 1.76 15.37 -4.73
N TYR A 173 1.28 14.37 -5.47
CA TYR A 173 1.89 13.04 -5.53
C TYR A 173 2.10 12.67 -6.99
N VAL A 174 3.19 13.15 -7.61
CA VAL A 174 3.51 12.82 -9.00
C VAL A 174 4.81 12.03 -9.06
N HIS A 175 4.82 11.01 -9.91
CA HIS A 175 6.04 10.27 -10.22
C HIS A 175 6.26 10.27 -11.73
N LEU A 176 7.41 10.75 -12.18
CA LEU A 176 7.78 10.78 -13.59
C LEU A 176 8.89 9.78 -13.89
N THR A 177 8.56 8.73 -14.63
CA THR A 177 9.54 7.75 -15.11
C THR A 177 10.05 8.16 -16.49
N ARG A 178 11.35 8.43 -16.61
CA ARG A 178 12.00 8.75 -17.89
C ARG A 178 12.41 7.48 -18.64
N ILE A 179 11.98 7.33 -19.88
CA ILE A 179 12.23 6.17 -20.75
C ILE A 179 12.94 6.62 -22.03
N ASN A 180 14.15 6.09 -22.25
CA ASN A 180 14.87 6.29 -23.49
C ASN A 180 14.33 5.37 -24.59
N VAL A 181 13.70 5.94 -25.61
CA VAL A 181 13.11 5.21 -26.74
C VAL A 181 14.18 4.57 -27.64
N SER A 182 15.41 5.09 -27.68
CA SER A 182 16.50 4.43 -28.41
C SER A 182 16.83 3.04 -27.86
N SER A 183 16.75 2.85 -26.54
CA SER A 183 16.99 1.55 -25.90
C SER A 183 15.70 0.76 -25.66
N GLN A 184 14.58 1.43 -25.38
CA GLN A 184 13.30 0.79 -25.03
C GLN A 184 12.21 0.97 -26.11
N ARG A 185 12.58 0.87 -27.39
CA ARG A 185 11.67 1.10 -28.52
C ARG A 185 10.41 0.22 -28.50
N MET A 186 10.56 -1.04 -28.10
CA MET A 186 9.42 -1.98 -28.02
C MET A 186 8.42 -1.53 -26.96
N ARG A 187 8.90 -1.15 -25.77
CA ARG A 187 8.08 -0.63 -24.66
C ARG A 187 7.25 0.58 -25.10
N PHE A 188 7.90 1.57 -25.74
CA PHE A 188 7.21 2.76 -26.26
C PHE A 188 6.13 2.41 -27.29
N THR A 189 6.46 1.53 -28.24
CA THR A 189 5.52 1.11 -29.31
C THR A 189 4.32 0.38 -28.73
N GLU A 190 4.53 -0.49 -27.75
CA GLU A 190 3.49 -1.26 -27.10
C GLU A 190 2.55 -0.39 -26.26
N ILE A 191 3.08 0.60 -25.53
CA ILE A 191 2.27 1.58 -24.81
C ILE A 191 1.40 2.38 -25.79
N CYS A 192 2.00 2.90 -26.87
CA CYS A 192 1.25 3.64 -27.90
C CYS A 192 0.12 2.79 -28.48
N ARG A 193 0.41 1.53 -28.81
CA ARG A 193 -0.56 0.57 -29.35
C ARG A 193 -1.68 0.28 -28.36
N ARG A 194 -1.36 -0.01 -27.09
CA ARG A 194 -2.33 -0.32 -26.03
C ARG A 194 -3.27 0.84 -25.74
N LEU A 195 -2.73 2.06 -25.72
CA LEU A 195 -3.50 3.27 -25.51
C LEU A 195 -4.20 3.77 -26.78
N ASN A 196 -3.93 3.14 -27.93
CA ASN A 196 -4.42 3.56 -29.24
C ASN A 196 -4.07 5.04 -29.55
N VAL A 197 -2.84 5.43 -29.28
CA VAL A 197 -2.29 6.77 -29.52
C VAL A 197 -1.10 6.70 -30.48
N THR A 198 -0.81 7.82 -31.15
CA THR A 198 0.41 7.99 -31.96
C THR A 198 1.16 9.19 -31.41
N LEU A 199 2.38 8.97 -30.90
CA LEU A 199 3.16 10.00 -30.20
C LEU A 199 4.49 10.24 -30.91
N THR A 200 4.96 11.49 -30.86
CA THR A 200 6.31 11.89 -31.24
C THR A 200 7.11 12.24 -30.00
N VAL A 201 8.38 11.85 -29.99
CA VAL A 201 9.28 12.02 -28.84
C VAL A 201 9.95 13.41 -28.93
N PRO A 202 9.97 14.22 -27.85
CA PRO A 202 9.61 13.84 -26.48
C PRO A 202 8.10 13.81 -26.23
N ALA A 203 7.66 12.80 -25.49
CA ALA A 203 6.25 12.55 -25.20
C ALA A 203 6.04 12.22 -23.73
N VAL A 204 4.83 12.43 -23.23
CA VAL A 204 4.42 11.95 -21.90
C VAL A 204 3.12 11.17 -21.99
N VAL A 205 2.97 10.19 -21.10
CA VAL A 205 1.77 9.38 -20.97
C VAL A 205 1.29 9.41 -19.52
N ILE A 206 0.01 9.68 -19.33
CA ILE A 206 -0.65 9.80 -18.01
C ILE A 206 -1.96 9.02 -18.06
N GLY A 207 -2.03 7.93 -17.29
CA GLY A 207 -3.16 7.00 -17.34
C GLY A 207 -3.40 6.46 -18.75
N SER A 208 -4.55 6.80 -19.33
CA SER A 208 -4.94 6.39 -20.69
C SER A 208 -4.63 7.40 -21.79
N GLN A 209 -3.95 8.51 -21.47
CA GLN A 209 -3.70 9.61 -22.40
C GLN A 209 -2.20 9.73 -22.72
N GLY A 210 -1.90 10.11 -23.97
CA GLY A 210 -0.55 10.40 -24.42
C GLY A 210 -0.47 11.77 -25.07
N PHE A 211 0.65 12.46 -24.87
CA PHE A 211 0.88 13.83 -25.30
C PHE A 211 2.26 13.93 -25.98
N SER A 212 2.31 14.32 -27.24
CA SER A 212 3.56 14.75 -27.89
C SER A 212 3.88 16.17 -27.43
N LEU A 213 5.05 16.39 -26.83
CA LEU A 213 5.38 17.69 -26.24
C LEU A 213 5.69 18.77 -27.28
N ASP A 214 5.96 18.39 -28.53
CA ASP A 214 6.13 19.34 -29.63
C ASP A 214 4.82 20.07 -29.98
N ASP A 215 3.67 19.43 -29.72
CA ASP A 215 2.34 19.89 -30.13
C ASP A 215 1.38 20.16 -28.96
N THR A 216 1.82 19.94 -27.71
CA THR A 216 0.97 20.03 -26.52
C THR A 216 1.54 21.03 -25.51
N SER A 217 0.70 21.93 -24.97
CA SER A 217 1.13 22.86 -23.91
C SER A 217 1.33 22.14 -22.57
N LEU A 218 2.24 22.67 -21.74
CA LEU A 218 2.45 22.17 -20.38
C LEU A 218 1.17 22.22 -19.54
N ASP A 219 0.38 23.28 -19.65
CA ASP A 219 -0.89 23.42 -18.93
C ASP A 219 -1.85 22.26 -19.23
N THR A 220 -1.88 21.77 -20.48
CA THR A 220 -2.73 20.64 -20.87
C THR A 220 -2.26 19.35 -20.19
N VAL A 221 -0.94 19.14 -20.11
CA VAL A 221 -0.35 17.99 -19.43
C VAL A 221 -0.61 18.04 -17.93
N VAL A 222 -0.44 19.21 -17.30
CA VAL A 222 -0.70 19.43 -15.87
C VAL A 222 -2.18 19.19 -15.57
N SER A 223 -3.11 19.80 -16.31
CA SER A 223 -4.55 19.56 -16.12
C SER A 223 -4.95 18.10 -16.35
N ALA A 224 -4.24 17.37 -17.21
CA ALA A 224 -4.47 15.94 -17.34
C ALA A 224 -4.02 15.16 -16.10
N ALA A 225 -2.90 15.52 -15.49
CA ALA A 225 -2.38 14.94 -14.25
C ALA A 225 -3.26 15.28 -13.03
N GLU A 226 -3.71 16.53 -12.90
CA GLU A 226 -4.55 17.03 -11.79
C GLU A 226 -5.85 16.22 -11.63
N ARG A 227 -6.42 15.70 -12.74
CA ARG A 227 -7.61 14.83 -12.67
C ARG A 227 -7.38 13.55 -11.86
N TYR A 228 -6.13 13.12 -11.73
CA TYR A 228 -5.74 11.96 -10.94
C TYR A 228 -5.15 12.36 -9.58
N GLU A 229 -5.04 13.64 -9.25
CA GLU A 229 -4.39 14.10 -8.00
C GLU A 229 -5.02 13.45 -6.77
N LYS A 230 -6.35 13.30 -6.77
CA LYS A 230 -7.10 12.70 -5.66
C LYS A 230 -7.02 11.17 -5.62
N THR A 231 -6.97 10.49 -6.75
CA THR A 231 -7.08 9.01 -6.79
C THR A 231 -5.76 8.29 -7.06
N GLY A 232 -4.74 9.03 -7.49
CA GLY A 232 -3.57 8.50 -8.19
C GLY A 232 -3.95 7.88 -9.54
N VAL A 233 -2.93 7.43 -10.26
CA VAL A 233 -3.08 6.57 -11.44
C VAL A 233 -1.80 5.76 -11.64
N ALA A 234 -1.92 4.45 -11.80
CA ALA A 234 -0.77 3.60 -12.07
C ALA A 234 -0.24 3.81 -13.50
N CYS A 235 1.06 3.59 -13.70
CA CYS A 235 1.63 3.64 -15.04
C CYS A 235 1.05 2.51 -15.92
N PRO A 236 0.82 2.78 -17.22
CA PRO A 236 0.41 1.72 -18.13
C PRO A 236 1.52 0.67 -18.25
N SER A 237 1.23 -0.56 -17.81
CA SER A 237 2.17 -1.68 -17.87
C SER A 237 2.39 -2.15 -19.32
N THR A 238 3.58 -2.66 -19.62
CA THR A 238 3.94 -3.20 -20.96
C THR A 238 4.01 -4.70 -21.04
N GLY A 239 3.78 -5.41 -19.93
CA GLY A 239 3.83 -6.86 -19.85
C GLY A 239 3.01 -7.39 -18.68
N ASN A 240 2.80 -8.71 -18.70
CA ASN A 240 2.09 -9.47 -17.67
C ASN A 240 3.01 -9.98 -16.56
N GLU A 241 4.31 -9.73 -16.66
CA GLU A 241 5.32 -10.31 -15.77
C GLU A 241 5.90 -9.18 -14.92
N SER A 242 5.38 -9.05 -13.69
CA SER A 242 5.93 -8.17 -12.68
C SER A 242 7.23 -8.76 -12.10
N ILE A 243 8.04 -7.89 -11.51
CA ILE A 243 9.16 -8.31 -10.65
C ILE A 243 8.62 -8.29 -9.22
N CYS A 244 8.46 -9.46 -8.62
CA CYS A 244 7.98 -9.54 -7.26
C CYS A 244 9.11 -9.29 -6.26
N VAL A 245 8.85 -8.39 -5.31
CA VAL A 245 9.77 -7.97 -4.26
C VAL A 245 9.11 -8.20 -2.92
N VAL A 246 9.83 -8.78 -1.96
CA VAL A 246 9.36 -8.91 -0.58
C VAL A 246 10.22 -8.06 0.32
N PHE A 247 9.61 -7.15 1.07
CA PHE A 247 10.29 -6.20 1.93
C PHE A 247 9.84 -6.33 3.39
N PHE A 248 10.79 -6.55 4.29
CA PHE A 248 10.56 -6.53 5.73
C PHE A 248 11.19 -5.28 6.32
N TYR A 249 10.41 -4.54 7.09
CA TYR A 249 10.84 -3.27 7.67
C TYR A 249 10.23 -3.04 9.05
N SER A 250 10.79 -2.08 9.79
CA SER A 250 10.20 -1.57 11.02
C SER A 250 9.75 -0.12 10.82
N PRO A 251 8.48 0.22 11.07
CA PRO A 251 7.97 1.59 10.86
C PRO A 251 8.54 2.62 11.84
N THR A 252 9.27 2.17 12.86
CA THR A 252 9.91 3.03 13.87
C THR A 252 11.43 3.18 13.64
N CYS A 253 11.96 2.55 12.60
CA CYS A 253 13.37 2.55 12.24
C CYS A 253 13.61 3.54 11.09
N ALA A 254 14.40 4.61 11.33
CA ALA A 254 14.65 5.65 10.32
C ALA A 254 15.26 5.07 9.03
N HIS A 255 16.31 4.24 9.13
CA HIS A 255 16.94 3.60 7.98
C HIS A 255 15.99 2.68 7.19
N CYS A 256 15.00 2.10 7.86
CA CYS A 256 14.01 1.25 7.24
C CYS A 256 13.00 2.08 6.44
N MET A 257 12.68 3.29 6.92
CA MET A 257 11.85 4.23 6.19
C MET A 257 12.59 4.80 4.97
N ASP A 258 13.89 5.12 5.11
CA ASP A 258 14.72 5.54 3.96
C ASP A 258 14.71 4.46 2.86
N ALA A 259 14.86 3.18 3.22
CA ALA A 259 14.82 2.07 2.27
C ALA A 259 13.43 1.86 1.64
N LYS A 260 12.37 2.11 2.42
CA LYS A 260 10.99 2.05 1.94
C LYS A 260 10.75 3.11 0.86
N ASP A 261 11.20 4.34 1.09
CA ASP A 261 11.04 5.45 0.16
C ASP A 261 11.76 5.15 -1.17
N GLU A 262 12.99 4.62 -1.11
CA GLU A 262 13.74 4.18 -2.30
C GLU A 262 13.05 3.02 -3.06
N LEU A 263 12.45 2.06 -2.34
CA LEU A 263 11.66 0.98 -2.95
C LEU A 263 10.38 1.48 -3.61
N GLU A 264 9.69 2.46 -3.02
CA GLU A 264 8.52 3.10 -3.62
C GLU A 264 8.92 3.87 -4.91
N ASP A 265 10.09 4.52 -4.91
CA ASP A 265 10.67 5.12 -6.12
C ASP A 265 11.02 4.07 -7.19
N LEU A 266 11.47 2.88 -6.81
CA LEU A 266 11.71 1.76 -7.72
C LEU A 266 10.39 1.19 -8.27
N GLU A 267 9.38 0.99 -7.43
CA GLU A 267 8.04 0.50 -7.82
C GLU A 267 7.35 1.45 -8.80
N ALA A 268 7.61 2.75 -8.67
CA ALA A 268 7.06 3.72 -9.58
C ALA A 268 7.78 3.74 -10.95
N ARG A 269 9.08 3.36 -11.01
CA ARG A 269 9.89 3.27 -12.25
C ARG A 269 9.73 1.96 -13.01
N TYR A 270 9.54 0.86 -12.28
CA TYR A 270 9.57 -0.50 -12.81
C TYR A 270 8.27 -1.25 -12.54
N PRO A 271 7.93 -2.32 -13.28
CA PRO A 271 6.74 -3.12 -13.01
C PRO A 271 6.95 -4.02 -11.78
N LEU A 272 7.18 -3.44 -10.61
CA LEU A 272 7.37 -4.19 -9.37
C LEU A 272 6.02 -4.57 -8.75
N ASP A 273 6.01 -5.69 -8.06
CA ASP A 273 4.95 -6.09 -7.13
C ASP A 273 5.58 -6.23 -5.75
N VAL A 274 5.52 -5.15 -4.95
CA VAL A 274 6.21 -5.08 -3.66
C VAL A 274 5.26 -5.53 -2.54
N THR A 275 5.63 -6.62 -1.87
CA THR A 275 4.94 -7.10 -0.67
C THR A 275 5.72 -6.69 0.57
N MET A 276 5.15 -5.78 1.37
CA MET A 276 5.78 -5.27 2.57
C MET A 276 5.24 -5.93 3.84
N TYR A 277 6.11 -6.22 4.80
CA TYR A 277 5.80 -6.78 6.10
C TYR A 277 6.46 -5.99 7.22
N VAL A 278 5.72 -5.73 8.29
CA VAL A 278 6.33 -5.25 9.54
C VAL A 278 7.06 -6.41 10.20
N GLU A 279 8.38 -6.29 10.35
CA GLU A 279 9.25 -7.38 10.82
C GLU A 279 8.81 -7.91 12.20
N LEU A 280 8.44 -7.01 13.12
CA LEU A 280 8.06 -7.36 14.49
C LEU A 280 6.72 -8.07 14.56
N ALA A 281 5.86 -7.85 13.56
CA ALA A 281 4.59 -8.55 13.44
C ALA A 281 4.74 -9.91 12.71
N ASN A 282 5.84 -10.10 11.96
CA ASN A 282 6.05 -11.28 11.11
C ASN A 282 7.45 -11.91 11.28
N PRO A 283 7.96 -12.14 12.51
CA PRO A 283 9.33 -12.60 12.72
C PRO A 283 9.58 -14.02 12.17
N ASP A 284 8.59 -14.91 12.32
CA ASP A 284 8.68 -16.30 11.85
C ASP A 284 8.67 -16.36 10.31
N LEU A 285 7.97 -15.44 9.63
CA LEU A 285 8.01 -15.34 8.17
C LEU A 285 9.37 -14.83 7.68
N LEU A 286 9.91 -13.77 8.31
CA LEU A 286 11.22 -13.22 7.98
C LEU A 286 12.33 -14.28 8.11
N SER A 287 12.32 -15.09 9.17
CA SER A 287 13.32 -16.15 9.36
C SER A 287 13.31 -17.17 8.21
N ARG A 288 12.12 -17.55 7.72
CA ARG A 288 11.98 -18.46 6.57
C ARG A 288 12.48 -17.87 5.27
N TYR A 289 12.32 -16.57 5.04
CA TYR A 289 12.92 -15.90 3.89
C TYR A 289 14.44 -15.88 3.97
N TYR A 290 15.02 -15.56 5.14
CA TYR A 290 16.47 -15.65 5.33
C TYR A 290 17.01 -17.07 5.09
N ALA A 291 16.28 -18.09 5.55
CA ALA A 291 16.65 -19.48 5.31
C ALA A 291 16.56 -19.85 3.83
N GLY A 292 15.48 -19.44 3.14
CA GLY A 292 15.25 -19.74 1.72
C GLY A 292 16.30 -19.11 0.81
N ALA A 293 16.70 -17.87 1.11
CA ALA A 293 17.75 -17.16 0.38
C ALA A 293 19.17 -17.43 0.92
N ASN A 294 19.34 -18.34 1.88
CA ASN A 294 20.62 -18.70 2.51
C ASN A 294 21.41 -17.48 3.03
N VAL A 295 20.72 -16.53 3.66
CA VAL A 295 21.29 -15.27 4.16
C VAL A 295 21.97 -15.50 5.50
N SER A 296 23.27 -15.24 5.58
CA SER A 296 24.03 -15.35 6.82
C SER A 296 23.71 -14.20 7.78
N LEU A 297 23.96 -14.41 9.08
CA LEU A 297 23.74 -13.37 10.10
C LEU A 297 24.50 -12.06 9.84
N ARG A 298 25.59 -12.08 9.06
CA ARG A 298 26.39 -10.89 8.75
C ARG A 298 25.82 -10.06 7.60
N GLU A 299 25.01 -10.69 6.76
CA GLU A 299 24.36 -10.05 5.61
C GLU A 299 23.01 -9.44 6.01
N ARG A 300 22.47 -9.80 7.18
CA ARG A 300 21.23 -9.22 7.71
C ARG A 300 21.50 -7.79 8.18
N GLY A 301 20.69 -6.85 7.69
CA GLY A 301 20.80 -5.45 8.04
C GLY A 301 19.60 -4.93 8.83
N SER A 302 19.35 -3.62 8.74
CA SER A 302 18.23 -2.96 9.43
C SER A 302 16.86 -3.29 8.84
N PHE A 303 16.83 -3.74 7.60
CA PHE A 303 15.65 -4.19 6.87
C PHE A 303 16.03 -5.41 6.02
N ALA A 304 15.08 -6.01 5.32
CA ALA A 304 15.37 -7.10 4.37
C ALA A 304 14.51 -6.99 3.12
N VAL A 305 15.17 -6.89 1.96
CA VAL A 305 14.56 -6.93 0.64
C VAL A 305 14.94 -8.23 -0.04
N PHE A 306 13.96 -8.97 -0.54
CA PHE A 306 14.14 -10.18 -1.32
C PHE A 306 13.56 -9.97 -2.72
N VAL A 307 14.34 -10.27 -3.77
CA VAL A 307 13.88 -10.19 -5.17
C VAL A 307 14.59 -11.26 -5.99
N GLY A 308 13.81 -12.09 -6.69
CA GLY A 308 14.34 -13.25 -7.40
C GLY A 308 15.17 -14.15 -6.47
N ASP A 309 16.46 -14.27 -6.76
CA ASP A 309 17.43 -15.07 -6.00
C ASP A 309 18.33 -14.25 -5.06
N ARG A 310 18.02 -12.97 -4.83
CA ARG A 310 18.88 -12.03 -4.09
C ARG A 310 18.24 -11.46 -2.83
N HIS A 311 19.12 -11.02 -1.93
CA HIS A 311 18.80 -10.33 -0.69
C HIS A 311 19.58 -9.02 -0.58
N TYR A 312 18.93 -7.97 -0.07
CA TYR A 312 19.54 -6.67 0.25
C TYR A 312 19.07 -6.24 1.64
N GLY A 313 20.00 -5.85 2.51
CA GLY A 313 19.72 -5.48 3.91
C GLY A 313 20.22 -4.09 4.31
N HIS A 314 20.97 -3.42 3.45
CA HIS A 314 21.64 -2.15 3.72
C HIS A 314 21.35 -1.10 2.64
N LEU A 315 21.32 0.18 3.03
CA LEU A 315 20.98 1.29 2.12
C LEU A 315 21.97 1.45 0.96
N ASP A 316 23.25 1.15 1.19
CA ASP A 316 24.30 1.22 0.17
C ASP A 316 24.20 0.12 -0.90
N GLU A 317 23.31 -0.86 -0.70
CA GLU A 317 23.07 -1.94 -1.67
C GLU A 317 21.89 -1.62 -2.62
N LEU A 318 21.16 -0.51 -2.42
CA LEU A 318 19.96 -0.19 -3.20
C LEU A 318 20.25 0.22 -4.66
N ASP A 319 21.42 0.78 -4.94
CA ASP A 319 21.89 1.01 -6.32
C ASP A 319 22.08 -0.32 -7.07
N GLU A 320 22.55 -1.36 -6.38
CA GLU A 320 22.70 -2.70 -6.97
C GLU A 320 21.32 -3.36 -7.20
N LEU A 321 20.38 -3.15 -6.28
CA LEU A 321 18.99 -3.57 -6.45
C LEU A 321 18.35 -2.93 -7.69
N ASP A 322 18.51 -1.62 -7.90
CA ASP A 322 18.02 -0.92 -9.10
C ASP A 322 18.59 -1.54 -10.37
N ALA A 323 19.92 -1.73 -10.43
CA ALA A 323 20.58 -2.34 -11.59
C ALA A 323 20.09 -3.78 -11.84
N TYR A 324 19.85 -4.56 -10.79
CA TYR A 324 19.31 -5.92 -10.90
C TYR A 324 17.87 -5.91 -11.42
N ILE A 325 17.02 -5.01 -10.92
CA ILE A 325 15.66 -4.82 -11.43
C ILE A 325 15.69 -4.45 -12.91
N GLN A 326 16.49 -3.44 -13.30
CA GLN A 326 16.63 -3.00 -14.69
C GLN A 326 16.96 -4.15 -15.65
N ALA A 327 17.84 -5.06 -15.24
CA ALA A 327 18.24 -6.21 -16.04
C ALA A 327 17.09 -7.21 -16.28
N HIS A 328 16.05 -7.20 -15.45
CA HIS A 328 14.93 -8.15 -15.49
C HIS A 328 13.57 -7.51 -15.84
N VAL A 329 13.52 -6.20 -16.14
CA VAL A 329 12.26 -5.50 -16.49
C VAL A 329 11.50 -6.17 -17.64
N ASP A 330 12.23 -6.72 -18.61
CA ASP A 330 11.64 -7.36 -19.80
C ASP A 330 11.21 -8.82 -19.57
N THR A 331 11.79 -9.50 -18.56
CA THR A 331 11.53 -10.92 -18.27
C THR A 331 10.66 -11.15 -17.04
N GLY A 332 10.48 -10.13 -16.20
CA GLY A 332 9.91 -10.27 -14.87
C GLY A 332 10.76 -11.14 -13.94
N LEU A 333 10.30 -11.26 -12.69
CA LEU A 333 10.84 -12.20 -11.70
C LEU A 333 9.70 -12.71 -10.82
N PRO A 334 9.59 -14.03 -10.60
CA PRO A 334 8.59 -14.58 -9.69
C PRO A 334 8.88 -14.15 -8.24
N CYS A 335 7.87 -14.28 -7.38
CA CYS A 335 8.05 -14.00 -5.96
C CYS A 335 9.08 -14.94 -5.35
N PRO A 336 10.01 -14.42 -4.53
CA PRO A 336 10.88 -15.28 -3.73
C PRO A 336 9.99 -16.12 -2.81
N GLU A 337 10.27 -17.41 -2.72
CA GLU A 337 9.53 -18.32 -1.86
C GLU A 337 10.25 -18.47 -0.50
N PRO A 338 9.54 -18.34 0.63
CA PRO A 338 10.14 -18.62 1.93
C PRO A 338 10.46 -20.12 2.03
N ALA A 339 11.49 -20.47 2.79
CA ALA A 339 11.77 -21.88 3.09
C ALA A 339 10.56 -22.54 3.77
N GLU A 340 10.35 -23.82 3.46
CA GLU A 340 9.42 -24.67 4.19
C GLU A 340 9.75 -24.66 5.68
N GLU A 341 8.70 -24.72 6.50
CA GLU A 341 8.83 -24.67 7.96
C GLU A 341 9.65 -25.87 8.45
N SER A 342 10.92 -25.63 8.78
CA SER A 342 11.79 -26.71 9.26
C SER A 342 11.61 -26.88 10.77
N THR A 343 11.54 -28.12 11.23
CA THR A 343 11.43 -28.47 12.65
C THR A 343 12.64 -28.01 13.48
N ALA A 344 13.74 -27.61 12.84
CA ALA A 344 14.97 -27.18 13.51
C ALA A 344 14.84 -25.80 14.19
N GLU A 345 14.03 -24.87 13.66
CA GLU A 345 13.79 -23.58 14.33
C GLU A 345 12.87 -23.72 15.54
N ALA A 346 11.94 -24.68 15.53
CA ALA A 346 11.17 -25.07 16.71
C ALA A 346 12.09 -25.63 17.81
N ASP A 347 13.08 -26.45 17.44
CA ASP A 347 14.06 -27.01 18.37
C ASP A 347 15.00 -25.93 18.95
N VAL A 348 15.41 -24.92 18.15
CA VAL A 348 16.21 -23.78 18.64
C VAL A 348 15.40 -22.89 19.58
N ARG A 349 14.10 -22.68 19.32
CA ARG A 349 13.16 -21.99 20.24
C ARG A 349 13.03 -22.73 21.57
N GLU A 350 12.89 -24.06 21.52
CA GLU A 350 12.84 -24.90 22.73
C GLU A 350 14.14 -24.84 23.52
N LEU A 351 15.29 -24.84 22.82
CA LEU A 351 16.62 -24.66 23.42
C LEU A 351 16.82 -23.27 24.04
N THR A 352 16.30 -22.19 23.43
CA THR A 352 16.42 -20.84 24.01
C THR A 352 15.55 -20.69 25.26
N VAL A 353 14.32 -21.21 25.25
CA VAL A 353 13.45 -21.21 26.44
C VAL A 353 14.06 -22.07 27.57
N LEU A 354 14.56 -23.26 27.26
CA LEU A 354 15.28 -24.09 28.24
C LEU A 354 16.54 -23.43 28.76
N THR A 355 17.28 -22.69 27.93
CA THR A 355 18.48 -21.95 28.33
C THR A 355 18.14 -20.77 29.24
N VAL A 356 17.04 -20.05 28.97
CA VAL A 356 16.55 -18.96 29.83
C VAL A 356 16.05 -19.50 31.18
N ILE A 357 15.37 -20.66 31.18
CA ILE A 357 14.94 -21.34 32.42
C ILE A 357 16.15 -21.87 33.21
N ALA A 358 17.14 -22.46 32.55
CA ALA A 358 18.36 -22.95 33.19
C ALA A 358 19.22 -21.80 33.75
N GLY A 359 19.36 -20.70 33.02
CA GLY A 359 20.03 -19.49 33.49
C GLY A 359 19.33 -18.86 34.69
N GLY A 360 18.00 -18.77 34.65
CA GLY A 360 17.19 -18.28 35.78
C GLY A 360 17.24 -19.20 37.02
N LEU A 361 17.36 -20.52 36.84
CA LEU A 361 17.54 -21.46 37.95
C LEU A 361 18.95 -21.40 38.56
N VAL A 362 19.98 -21.15 37.76
CA VAL A 362 21.36 -20.98 38.26
C VAL A 362 21.51 -19.68 39.05
N ASP A 363 20.86 -18.58 38.61
CA ASP A 363 20.81 -17.33 39.38
C ASP A 363 19.95 -17.43 40.65
N GLY A 364 18.93 -18.30 40.67
CA GLY A 364 18.10 -18.53 41.85
C GLY A 364 18.74 -19.35 42.98
N VAL A 365 19.81 -20.11 42.69
CA VAL A 365 20.50 -20.97 43.66
C VAL A 365 21.71 -20.28 44.31
N ASN A 366 22.02 -19.04 43.91
CA ASN A 366 23.12 -18.27 44.46
C ASN A 366 22.63 -16.94 45.08
N LEU A 367 21.77 -17.06 46.09
CA LEU A 367 21.55 -15.99 47.08
C LEU A 367 21.94 -16.55 48.47
N PRO A 368 22.75 -15.81 49.26
CA PRO A 368 23.41 -16.29 50.48
C PRO A 368 22.46 -16.66 51.63
#